data_AF-V9LE64-F1
#
_entry.id   AF-V9LE64-F1
#
_cell.length_a   1.000
_cell.length_b   1.000
_cell.length_c   1.000
_cell.angle_alpha   90.00
_cell.angle_beta   90.00
_cell.angle_gamma   90.00
#
_symmetry.space_group_name_H-M   'P 1'
#
loop_
_entity.id
_entity.type
_entity.pdbx_description
1 polymer ?
#
loop_
_entity_poly.entity_id
_entity_poly.type
_entity_poly.pdbx_seq_one_letter_code
_entity_poly.pdbx_strand_id
1 'polypeptide(L)'
;MVKYYQGVNELKCEWDQVFSAFWQRYPNPYSKHVLTEDIIHREVTPDNRLISRRLLTKTSRVPQWAERFFPTNVAHSAFILEDSVVDLKSKTLTTFTRNINHARFMMVEERCVYGMSSENNNWTQIKREAWISSNLSGFSRAIQASGEI
;
A
#
# COMPACT_ATOMS: atom_id res chain seq x y z
N MET A 1 -17.26 8.35 7.12
CA MET A 1 -16.22 9.01 7.96
C MET A 1 -14.85 8.58 7.44
N VAL A 2 -13.88 9.48 7.38
CA VAL A 2 -12.52 9.21 6.88
C VAL A 2 -11.51 9.47 8.00
N LYS A 3 -10.64 8.50 8.30
CA LYS A 3 -9.45 8.68 9.15
C LYS A 3 -8.25 8.93 8.27
N TYR A 4 -7.46 9.96 8.58
CA TYR A 4 -6.23 10.32 7.88
C TYR A 4 -5.02 10.04 8.77
N TYR A 5 -4.00 9.44 8.18
CA TYR A 5 -2.72 9.18 8.82
C TYR A 5 -1.60 9.73 7.95
N GLN A 6 -0.57 10.28 8.59
CA GLN A 6 0.63 10.75 7.92
C GLN A 6 1.85 10.34 8.74
N GLY A 7 2.90 9.90 8.06
CA GLY A 7 4.17 9.54 8.67
C GLY A 7 5.34 9.82 7.75
N VAL A 8 6.50 10.08 8.35
CA VAL A 8 7.77 10.23 7.64
C VAL A 8 8.75 9.27 8.27
N ASN A 9 9.39 8.44 7.44
CA ASN A 9 10.39 7.47 7.85
C ASN A 9 11.65 7.62 6.98
N GLU A 10 12.77 7.12 7.47
CA GLU A 10 14.03 7.09 6.71
C GLU A 10 14.59 5.69 6.61
N LEU A 11 15.07 5.34 5.42
CA LEU A 11 15.90 4.16 5.18
C LEU A 11 17.34 4.63 4.97
N LYS A 12 18.27 4.07 5.74
CA LYS A 12 19.70 4.38 5.67
C LYS A 12 20.39 3.70 4.48
N CYS A 13 19.78 3.83 3.30
CA CYS A 13 20.20 3.26 2.04
C CYS A 13 19.96 4.27 0.92
N GLU A 14 20.80 4.23 -0.11
CA GLU A 14 20.65 5.09 -1.27
C GLU A 14 19.35 4.81 -2.01
N TRP A 15 18.80 5.83 -2.67
CA TRP A 15 17.53 5.73 -3.37
C TRP A 15 17.53 4.61 -4.42
N ASP A 16 18.63 4.43 -5.14
CA ASP A 16 18.77 3.40 -6.17
C ASP A 16 18.68 1.97 -5.59
N GLN A 17 19.18 1.78 -4.35
CA GLN A 17 19.05 0.51 -3.61
C GLN A 17 17.61 0.29 -3.14
N VAL A 18 16.96 1.31 -2.59
CA VAL A 18 15.56 1.23 -2.14
C VAL A 18 14.61 0.96 -3.32
N PHE A 19 14.83 1.66 -4.44
CA PHE A 19 14.12 1.43 -5.68
C PHE A 19 14.26 -0.01 -6.16
N SER A 20 15.48 -0.55 -6.18
CA SER A 20 15.73 -1.94 -6.61
C SER A 20 15.07 -2.95 -5.66
N ALA A 21 15.20 -2.72 -4.35
CA ALA A 21 14.61 -3.56 -3.31
C ALA A 21 13.07 -3.54 -3.34
N PHE A 22 12.44 -2.43 -3.75
CA PHE A 22 10.99 -2.31 -3.83
C PHE A 22 10.33 -3.35 -4.75
N TRP A 23 11.01 -3.72 -5.85
CA TRP A 23 10.55 -4.74 -6.78
C TRP A 23 10.83 -6.17 -6.33
N GLN A 24 11.72 -6.34 -5.33
CA GLN A 24 12.14 -7.63 -4.79
C GLN A 24 11.72 -7.80 -3.32
N ARG A 25 10.85 -6.91 -2.81
CA ARG A 25 10.47 -6.90 -1.40
C ARG A 25 9.66 -8.14 -1.01
N TYR A 26 9.10 -8.88 -1.96
CA TYR A 26 8.39 -10.13 -1.71
C TYR A 26 9.07 -11.31 -2.42
N PRO A 27 9.09 -12.49 -1.78
CA PRO A 27 8.66 -12.76 -0.39
C PRO A 27 9.66 -12.23 0.66
N ASN A 28 9.19 -11.93 1.87
CA ASN A 28 10.07 -11.59 3.00
C ASN A 28 9.51 -12.09 4.36
N PRO A 29 10.35 -12.27 5.40
CA PRO A 29 9.93 -12.80 6.70
C PRO A 29 8.84 -11.99 7.42
N TYR A 30 8.75 -10.69 7.16
CA TYR A 30 7.80 -9.76 7.78
C TYR A 30 6.45 -9.69 7.04
N SER A 31 6.38 -10.23 5.81
CA SER A 31 5.22 -10.10 4.94
C SER A 31 4.64 -11.44 4.50
N LYS A 32 4.63 -12.43 5.41
CA LYS A 32 4.04 -13.77 5.17
C LYS A 32 2.55 -13.73 4.79
N HIS A 33 1.87 -12.63 5.08
CA HIS A 33 0.48 -12.41 4.72
C HIS A 33 0.29 -12.09 3.22
N VAL A 34 1.35 -11.76 2.48
CA VAL A 34 1.30 -11.56 1.03
C VAL A 34 1.45 -12.93 0.36
N LEU A 35 0.42 -13.36 -0.37
CA LEU A 35 0.32 -14.67 -1.00
C LEU A 35 0.80 -14.64 -2.46
N THR A 36 0.37 -13.62 -3.22
CA THR A 36 0.74 -13.46 -4.63
C THR A 36 1.07 -12.01 -4.94
N GLU A 37 1.91 -11.81 -5.94
CA GLU A 37 2.27 -10.52 -6.51
C GLU A 37 2.38 -10.66 -8.03
N ASP A 38 1.56 -9.91 -8.76
CA ASP A 38 1.47 -9.98 -10.21
C ASP A 38 1.56 -8.58 -10.80
N ILE A 39 2.33 -8.40 -11.88
CA ILE A 39 2.37 -7.14 -12.63
C ILE A 39 1.32 -7.23 -13.73
N ILE A 40 0.27 -6.42 -13.63
CA ILE A 40 -0.84 -6.46 -14.58
C ILE A 40 -0.71 -5.42 -15.70
N HIS A 41 0.10 -4.38 -15.46
CA HIS A 41 0.44 -3.39 -16.47
C HIS A 41 1.80 -2.76 -16.15
N ARG A 42 2.59 -2.51 -17.19
CA ARG A 42 3.86 -1.80 -17.08
C ARG A 42 4.19 -1.13 -18.40
N GLU A 43 4.56 0.14 -18.33
CA GLU A 43 4.99 0.90 -19.49
C GLU A 43 6.06 1.92 -19.11
N VAL A 44 6.87 2.31 -20.08
CA VAL A 44 7.76 3.46 -19.98
C VAL A 44 7.16 4.57 -20.82
N THR A 45 6.88 5.70 -20.18
CA THR A 45 6.27 6.87 -20.82
C THR A 45 7.29 7.64 -21.66
N PRO A 46 6.85 8.50 -22.61
CA PRO A 46 7.74 9.33 -23.41
C PRO A 46 8.64 10.28 -22.59
N ASP A 47 8.24 10.65 -21.37
CA ASP A 47 9.02 11.47 -20.43
C ASP A 47 10.03 10.66 -19.59
N ASN A 48 10.22 9.37 -19.90
CA ASN A 48 11.10 8.41 -19.22
C ASN A 48 10.67 8.07 -17.78
N ARG A 49 9.37 7.93 -17.54
CA ARG A 49 8.85 7.41 -16.27
C ARG A 49 8.41 5.96 -16.42
N LEU A 50 8.69 5.15 -15.42
CA LEU A 50 8.17 3.78 -15.36
C LEU A 50 6.84 3.80 -14.62
N ILE A 51 5.76 3.53 -15.33
CA ILE A 51 4.44 3.31 -14.75
C ILE A 51 4.26 1.80 -14.58
N SER A 52 3.78 1.38 -13.42
CA SER A 52 3.45 -0.02 -13.18
C SER A 52 2.22 -0.15 -12.31
N ARG A 53 1.39 -1.13 -12.63
CA ARG A 53 0.27 -1.58 -11.82
C ARG A 53 0.52 -3.02 -11.39
N ARG A 54 0.50 -3.26 -10.09
CA ARG A 54 0.61 -4.59 -9.47
C ARG A 54 -0.70 -4.97 -8.81
N LEU A 55 -1.02 -6.25 -8.86
CA LEU A 55 -2.09 -6.88 -8.10
C LEU A 55 -1.44 -7.77 -7.04
N LEU A 56 -1.81 -7.56 -5.78
CA LEU A 56 -1.33 -8.35 -4.67
C LEU A 56 -2.50 -9.04 -3.99
N THR A 57 -2.31 -10.32 -3.65
CA THR A 57 -3.25 -11.05 -2.80
C THR A 57 -2.68 -11.15 -1.41
N LYS A 58 -3.45 -10.76 -0.40
CA LYS A 58 -3.07 -10.84 1.02
C LYS A 58 -4.05 -11.69 1.81
N THR A 59 -3.59 -12.42 2.83
CA THR A 59 -4.49 -12.99 3.83
C THR A 59 -5.18 -11.86 4.58
N SER A 60 -6.52 -11.86 4.57
CA SER A 60 -7.32 -10.92 5.35
C SER A 60 -8.01 -11.68 6.46
N ARG A 61 -7.91 -11.18 7.69
CA ARG A 61 -8.78 -11.62 8.77
C ARG A 61 -9.80 -10.52 8.99
N VAL A 62 -11.01 -10.74 8.50
CA VAL A 62 -12.14 -9.88 8.83
C VAL A 62 -12.35 -9.96 10.35
N PRO A 63 -12.64 -8.84 11.04
CA PRO A 63 -13.02 -8.92 12.45
C PRO A 63 -14.18 -9.91 12.66
N GLN A 64 -14.14 -10.66 13.76
CA GLN A 64 -15.11 -11.74 14.01
C GLN A 64 -16.58 -11.25 14.02
N TRP A 65 -16.82 -10.00 14.43
CA TRP A 65 -18.14 -9.37 14.37
C TRP A 65 -18.64 -9.16 12.94
N ALA A 66 -17.71 -9.00 11.99
CA ALA A 66 -17.98 -8.75 10.58
C ALA A 66 -18.08 -10.04 9.75
N GLU A 67 -17.54 -11.17 10.23
CA GLU A 67 -17.58 -12.48 9.53
C GLU A 67 -19.00 -12.89 9.12
N ARG A 68 -20.01 -12.58 9.94
CA ARG A 68 -21.42 -12.90 9.67
C ARG A 68 -22.02 -12.19 8.45
N PHE A 69 -21.36 -11.15 7.95
CA PHE A 69 -21.80 -10.36 6.81
C PHE A 69 -21.08 -10.71 5.50
N PHE A 70 -20.10 -11.64 5.53
CA PHE A 70 -19.37 -12.08 4.35
C PHE A 70 -19.69 -13.54 4.00
N PRO A 71 -19.84 -13.87 2.70
CA PRO A 71 -19.72 -15.25 2.25
C PRO A 71 -18.35 -15.81 2.68
N THR A 72 -18.35 -16.99 3.30
CA THR A 72 -17.16 -17.66 3.87
C THR A 72 -15.96 -17.72 2.91
N ASN A 73 -16.21 -17.82 1.61
CA ASN A 73 -15.15 -17.96 0.59
C ASN A 73 -14.45 -16.64 0.23
N VAL A 74 -15.03 -15.47 0.55
CA VAL A 74 -14.48 -14.15 0.19
C VAL A 74 -13.82 -13.47 1.40
N ALA A 75 -14.13 -13.92 2.61
CA ALA A 75 -13.66 -13.32 3.86
C ALA A 75 -12.13 -13.39 4.07
N HIS A 76 -11.43 -14.36 3.46
CA HIS A 76 -10.07 -14.70 3.87
C HIS A 76 -8.94 -14.10 3.02
N SER A 77 -9.27 -13.42 1.92
CA SER A 77 -8.27 -12.80 1.05
C SER A 77 -8.65 -11.35 0.72
N ALA A 78 -7.66 -10.46 0.79
CA ALA A 78 -7.74 -9.09 0.32
C ALA A 78 -6.95 -8.95 -0.98
N PHE A 79 -7.58 -8.38 -2.00
CA PHE A 79 -6.93 -8.00 -3.23
C PHE A 79 -6.54 -6.53 -3.14
N ILE A 80 -5.26 -6.24 -3.34
CA ILE A 80 -4.69 -4.90 -3.28
C ILE A 80 -4.18 -4.54 -4.66
N LEU A 81 -4.64 -3.40 -5.18
CA LEU A 81 -4.07 -2.80 -6.37
C LEU A 81 -2.99 -1.81 -5.93
N GLU A 82 -1.81 -1.90 -6.51
CA GLU A 82 -0.74 -0.93 -6.34
C GLU A 82 -0.41 -0.29 -7.68
N ASP A 83 -0.62 1.02 -7.77
CA ASP A 83 -0.11 1.85 -8.83
C ASP A 83 1.21 2.48 -8.41
N SER A 84 2.18 2.52 -9.31
CA SER A 84 3.49 3.08 -9.04
C SER A 84 4.01 3.87 -10.23
N VAL A 85 4.68 4.98 -9.94
CA VAL A 85 5.36 5.83 -10.91
C VAL A 85 6.78 6.06 -10.41
N VAL A 86 7.75 5.72 -11.24
CA VAL A 86 9.18 5.95 -10.98
C VAL A 86 9.67 7.01 -11.94
N ASP A 87 10.27 8.06 -11.39
CA ASP A 87 10.95 9.10 -12.14
C ASP A 87 12.46 9.05 -11.81
N LEU A 88 13.24 8.59 -12.78
CA LEU A 88 14.69 8.45 -12.65
C LEU A 88 15.40 9.81 -12.63
N LYS A 89 14.81 10.87 -13.21
CA LYS A 89 15.42 12.21 -13.24
C LYS A 89 15.32 12.86 -11.88
N SER A 90 14.14 12.80 -11.26
CA SER A 90 13.94 13.33 -9.90
C SER A 90 14.34 12.37 -8.79
N LYS A 91 14.74 11.12 -9.12
CA LYS A 91 14.97 10.04 -8.16
C LYS A 91 13.80 9.91 -7.18
N THR A 92 12.61 9.73 -7.72
CA THR A 92 11.39 9.55 -6.93
C THR A 92 10.64 8.29 -7.35
N LEU A 93 10.13 7.58 -6.35
CA LEU A 93 9.16 6.51 -6.55
C LEU A 93 7.90 6.91 -5.79
N THR A 94 6.79 7.01 -6.49
CA THR A 94 5.48 7.27 -5.88
C THR A 94 4.62 6.04 -6.04
N THR A 95 3.99 5.60 -4.95
CA THR A 95 3.10 4.45 -4.94
C THR A 95 1.75 4.86 -4.40
N PHE A 96 0.70 4.28 -4.95
CA PHE A 96 -0.66 4.39 -4.48
C PHE A 96 -1.25 2.99 -4.38
N THR A 97 -1.60 2.56 -3.18
CA THR A 97 -2.18 1.25 -2.93
C THR A 97 -3.61 1.38 -2.43
N ARG A 98 -4.46 0.45 -2.84
CA ARG A 98 -5.84 0.36 -2.35
C ARG A 98 -6.38 -1.06 -2.40
N ASN A 99 -7.24 -1.42 -1.44
CA ASN A 99 -8.00 -2.65 -1.54
C ASN A 99 -9.12 -2.53 -2.59
N ILE A 100 -9.31 -3.58 -3.40
CA ILE A 100 -10.37 -3.62 -4.43
C ILE A 100 -11.57 -4.46 -4.01
N ASN A 101 -11.35 -5.48 -3.18
CA ASN A 101 -12.43 -6.20 -2.50
C ASN A 101 -12.61 -5.65 -1.07
N HIS A 102 -13.72 -6.00 -0.42
CA HIS A 102 -14.10 -5.51 0.92
C HIS A 102 -14.33 -3.99 1.06
N ALA A 103 -14.17 -3.23 -0.02
CA ALA A 103 -14.32 -1.77 -0.07
C ALA A 103 -15.72 -1.26 0.36
N ARG A 104 -16.76 -2.11 0.31
CA ARG A 104 -18.09 -1.77 0.86
C ARG A 104 -18.07 -1.54 2.37
N PHE A 105 -17.16 -2.20 3.08
CA PHE A 105 -17.03 -2.12 4.54
C PHE A 105 -15.94 -1.14 4.94
N MET A 106 -14.75 -1.31 4.36
CA MET A 106 -13.59 -0.48 4.64
C MET A 106 -12.76 -0.35 3.36
N MET A 107 -12.44 0.88 3.03
CA MET A 107 -11.52 1.24 1.97
C MET A 107 -10.29 1.87 2.62
N VAL A 108 -9.13 1.29 2.35
CA VAL A 108 -7.82 1.77 2.77
C VAL A 108 -7.08 2.18 1.52
N GLU A 109 -6.75 3.46 1.45
CA GLU A 109 -5.93 4.05 0.40
C GLU A 109 -4.63 4.52 1.04
N GLU A 110 -3.48 4.11 0.50
CA GLU A 110 -2.18 4.55 0.99
C GLU A 110 -1.38 5.14 -0.17
N ARG A 111 -0.81 6.32 0.05
CA ARG A 111 0.17 6.94 -0.83
C ARG A 111 1.53 6.95 -0.13
N CYS A 112 2.56 6.42 -0.78
CA CYS A 112 3.93 6.57 -0.34
C CYS A 112 4.76 7.30 -1.40
N VAL A 113 5.60 8.24 -0.96
CA VAL A 113 6.59 8.93 -1.81
C VAL A 113 7.96 8.64 -1.25
N TYR A 114 8.78 7.97 -2.04
CA TYR A 114 10.17 7.64 -1.76
C TYR A 114 11.06 8.61 -2.54
N GLY A 115 11.98 9.27 -1.85
CA GLY A 115 12.94 10.18 -2.47
C GLY A 115 14.19 10.33 -1.62
N MET A 116 15.18 11.06 -2.12
CA MET A 116 16.39 11.37 -1.35
C MET A 116 16.03 12.12 -0.06
N SER A 117 16.66 11.76 1.06
CA SER A 117 16.47 12.49 2.32
C SER A 117 17.06 13.90 2.22
N SER A 118 16.37 14.87 2.83
CA SER A 118 16.86 16.24 2.98
C SER A 118 18.01 16.36 3.97
N GLU A 119 18.17 15.38 4.88
CA GLU A 119 19.21 15.38 5.90
C GLU A 119 20.51 14.73 5.39
N ASN A 120 20.36 13.66 4.59
CA ASN A 120 21.49 12.92 4.03
C ASN A 120 21.15 12.38 2.64
N ASN A 121 21.92 12.81 1.63
CA ASN A 121 21.72 12.38 0.24
C ASN A 121 21.94 10.87 0.02
N ASN A 122 22.60 10.18 0.96
CA ASN A 122 22.81 8.73 0.89
C ASN A 122 21.66 7.93 1.53
N TRP A 123 20.65 8.60 2.09
CA TRP A 123 19.48 7.98 2.71
C TRP A 123 18.23 8.27 1.88
N THR A 124 17.23 7.41 2.03
CA THR A 124 15.94 7.54 1.36
C THR A 124 14.86 7.89 2.37
N GLN A 125 14.23 9.04 2.19
CA GLN A 125 13.06 9.44 2.96
C GLN A 125 11.78 8.86 2.32
N ILE A 126 10.88 8.40 3.18
CA ILE A 126 9.57 7.86 2.81
C ILE A 126 8.51 8.73 3.48
N LYS A 127 7.70 9.42 2.68
CA LYS A 127 6.51 10.14 3.13
C LYS A 127 5.30 9.26 2.86
N ARG A 128 4.61 8.84 3.92
CA ARG A 128 3.42 7.97 3.85
C ARG A 128 2.18 8.75 4.29
N GLU A 129 1.14 8.63 3.49
CA GLU A 129 -0.19 9.15 3.76
C GLU A 129 -1.18 8.00 3.60
N ALA A 130 -2.17 7.89 4.50
CA ALA A 130 -3.20 6.87 4.40
C ALA A 130 -4.57 7.42 4.76
N TRP A 131 -5.58 6.98 4.02
CA TRP A 131 -6.99 7.31 4.21
C TRP A 131 -7.76 6.02 4.43
N ILE A 132 -8.43 5.93 5.59
CA ILE A 132 -9.30 4.82 5.93
C ILE A 132 -10.73 5.35 5.93
N SER A 133 -11.53 4.89 4.98
CA SER A 133 -12.93 5.25 4.87
C SER A 133 -13.84 4.04 5.04
N SER A 134 -15.04 4.26 5.56
CA SER A 134 -16.08 3.24 5.67
C SER A 134 -17.43 3.81 5.29
N ASN A 135 -18.17 3.02 4.52
CA ASN A 135 -19.51 3.34 4.04
C ASN A 135 -20.62 2.82 4.97
N LEU A 136 -20.27 2.15 6.08
CA LEU A 136 -21.23 1.67 7.06
C LEU A 136 -21.48 2.73 8.14
N SER A 137 -22.59 3.43 8.01
CA SER A 137 -23.14 4.29 9.05
C SER A 137 -23.55 3.43 10.27
N GLY A 138 -22.78 3.49 11.36
CA GLY A 138 -23.07 2.78 12.62
C GLY A 138 -21.91 1.95 13.18
N PHE A 139 -20.94 1.55 12.34
CA PHE A 139 -19.76 0.78 12.76
C PHE A 139 -18.48 1.62 12.87
N SER A 140 -18.60 2.94 12.77
CA SER A 140 -17.45 3.86 12.76
C SER A 140 -16.51 3.63 13.94
N ARG A 141 -17.03 3.47 15.17
CA ARG A 141 -16.19 3.22 16.37
C ARG A 141 -15.42 1.89 16.33
N ALA A 142 -16.04 0.80 15.89
CA ALA A 142 -15.39 -0.52 15.80
C ALA A 142 -14.30 -0.54 14.70
N ILE A 143 -14.56 0.14 13.60
CA ILE A 143 -13.61 0.34 12.49
C ILE A 143 -12.46 1.24 12.92
N GLN A 144 -12.73 2.29 13.71
CA GLN A 144 -11.71 3.16 14.27
C GLN A 144 -10.73 2.41 15.17
N ALA A 145 -11.22 1.53 16.04
CA ALA A 145 -10.37 0.71 16.91
C ALA A 145 -9.55 -0.34 16.16
N SER A 146 -10.07 -0.84 15.03
CA SER A 146 -9.37 -1.84 14.20
C SER A 146 -8.32 -1.24 13.26
N GLY A 147 -8.43 0.05 12.93
CA GLY A 147 -7.46 0.78 12.09
C GLY A 147 -6.27 1.36 12.85
N GLU A 148 -6.15 1.08 14.16
CA GLU A 148 -5.02 1.48 15.01
C GLU A 148 -3.99 0.34 15.21
N ILE A 149 -4.06 -0.71 14.38
CA ILE A 149 -3.13 -1.86 14.38
C ILE A 149 -2.14 -1.74 13.23
#